data_AF-A0A971GQE4-F1
#
_entry.id   AF-A0A971GQE4-F1
#
_cell.length_a   1.000
_cell.length_b   1.000
_cell.length_c   1.000
_cell.angle_alpha   90.00
_cell.angle_beta   90.00
_cell.angle_gamma   90.00
#
_symmetry.space_group_name_H-M   'P 1'
#
loop_
_entity.id
_entity.type
_entity.pdbx_description
1 polymer ?
#
loop_
_entity_poly.entity_id
_entity_poly.type
_entity_poly.pdbx_seq_one_letter_code
_entity_poly.pdbx_strand_id
1 'polypeptide(L)'
;MAELANMFLPATDYEFLAETDSSHSFDLIVGETEGDGNRQKQIVYDFFTERTGRTLDWGILTGVRPVKLLAELLSRQSPQEVQTTLRNEYRVSSEKVELLLDVYKTQTSVHFDPAPPAVGLYVGIPFCPSRCLYCSFPSNVISEEGARHYLEALYKEIDAVSGMLTANGWYSESIYIGG
;
A
#
# COMPACT_ATOMS: atom_id res chain seq x y z
N MET A 1 7.20 1.13 12.91
CA MET A 1 7.79 0.37 14.03
C MET A 1 6.73 -0.15 15.00
N ALA A 2 5.84 0.71 15.51
CA ALA A 2 4.76 0.29 16.41
C ALA A 2 3.85 -0.80 15.83
N GLU A 3 3.47 -0.72 14.55
CA GLU A 3 2.68 -1.78 13.89
C GLU A 3 3.35 -3.16 13.98
N LEU A 4 4.67 -3.23 13.76
CA LEU A 4 5.43 -4.48 13.82
C LEU A 4 5.51 -5.01 15.26
N ALA A 5 5.76 -4.12 16.24
CA ALA A 5 5.78 -4.49 17.66
C ALA A 5 4.43 -5.05 18.13
N ASN A 6 3.33 -4.42 17.70
CA ASN A 6 1.96 -4.85 17.98
C ASN A 6 1.62 -6.26 17.45
N MET A 7 2.38 -6.80 16.50
CA MET A 7 2.20 -8.18 16.02
C MET A 7 2.80 -9.21 16.98
N PHE A 8 3.76 -8.81 17.83
CA PHE A 8 4.40 -9.68 18.81
C PHE A 8 3.76 -9.58 20.20
N LEU A 9 3.50 -8.36 20.66
CA LEU A 9 2.99 -8.07 22.01
C LEU A 9 1.85 -7.04 21.97
N PRO A 10 0.93 -7.07 22.95
CA PRO A 10 -0.02 -5.98 23.16
C PRO A 10 0.69 -4.64 23.39
N ALA A 11 0.05 -3.54 22.97
CA ALA A 11 0.57 -2.18 23.16
C ALA A 11 0.76 -1.76 24.64
N THR A 12 0.27 -2.55 25.59
CA THR A 12 0.45 -2.35 27.04
C THR A 12 1.78 -2.88 27.55
N ASP A 13 2.45 -3.74 26.78
CA ASP A 13 3.58 -4.55 27.25
C ASP A 13 4.93 -4.00 26.76
N TYR A 14 4.91 -2.88 26.03
CA TYR A 14 6.09 -2.17 25.57
C TYR A 14 5.85 -0.66 25.54
N GLU A 15 6.93 0.11 25.59
CA GLU A 15 6.88 1.57 25.47
C GLU A 15 8.00 2.05 24.52
N PHE A 16 7.68 3.02 23.67
CA PHE A 16 8.69 3.71 22.86
C PHE A 16 9.12 4.99 23.59
N LEU A 17 10.38 5.03 24.01
CA LEU A 17 10.98 6.15 24.71
C LEU A 17 12.01 6.85 23.82
N ALA A 18 12.10 8.18 23.90
CA ALA A 18 13.14 8.94 23.22
C ALA A 18 14.47 8.84 23.99
N GLU A 19 15.60 8.77 23.27
CA GLU A 19 16.95 8.57 23.83
C GLU A 19 17.38 9.64 24.86
N THR A 20 16.70 10.79 24.91
CA THR A 20 16.95 11.85 25.90
C THR A 20 16.60 11.45 27.34
N ASP A 21 15.92 10.33 27.54
CA ASP A 21 15.48 9.88 28.86
C ASP A 21 16.54 9.03 29.57
N SER A 22 17.52 9.69 30.18
CA SER A 22 18.61 9.05 30.95
C SER A 22 18.15 8.31 32.22
N SER A 23 16.86 8.38 32.55
CA SER A 23 16.28 7.80 33.76
C SER A 23 15.88 6.32 33.61
N HIS A 24 15.90 5.79 32.38
CA HIS A 24 15.46 4.43 32.07
C HIS A 24 16.57 3.59 31.43
N SER A 25 16.60 2.30 31.76
CA SER A 25 17.38 1.32 31.02
C SER A 25 16.61 0.90 29.77
N PHE A 26 17.20 1.07 28.58
CA PHE A 26 16.58 0.68 27.32
C PHE A 26 16.92 -0.77 26.98
N ASP A 27 15.90 -1.57 26.66
CA ASP A 27 16.11 -2.96 26.19
C ASP A 27 16.57 -3.01 24.73
N LEU A 28 16.17 -2.03 23.92
CA LEU A 28 16.53 -1.90 22.50
C LEU A 28 16.63 -0.43 22.13
N ILE A 29 17.72 -0.06 21.45
CA ILE A 29 17.92 1.27 20.86
C ILE A 29 17.95 1.10 19.35
N VAL A 30 17.06 1.80 18.64
CA VAL A 30 16.99 1.79 17.18
C VAL A 30 17.29 3.20 16.69
N GLY A 31 18.46 3.40 16.09
CA GLY A 31 18.86 4.70 15.55
C GLY A 31 18.05 5.09 14.32
N GLU A 32 17.86 6.40 14.13
CA GLU A 32 17.37 6.96 12.87
C GLU A 32 18.51 7.01 11.85
N THR A 33 18.54 6.06 10.93
CA THR A 33 19.40 6.12 9.74
C THR A 33 18.54 6.45 8.53
N GLU A 34 18.79 7.60 7.90
CA GLU A 34 18.13 7.99 6.66
C GLU A 34 18.27 6.89 5.60
N GLY A 35 17.14 6.44 5.05
CA GLY A 35 17.10 5.49 3.94
C GLY A 35 17.08 4.00 4.30
N ASP A 36 17.16 3.60 5.58
CA ASP A 36 17.21 2.18 5.96
C ASP A 36 16.05 1.70 6.84
N GLY A 37 14.82 2.01 6.39
CA GLY A 37 13.60 1.61 7.09
C GLY A 37 13.42 0.09 7.22
N ASN A 38 14.01 -0.70 6.30
CA ASN A 38 13.95 -2.16 6.38
C ASN A 38 14.86 -2.71 7.47
N ARG A 39 16.09 -2.19 7.63
CA ARG A 39 16.99 -2.63 8.70
C ARG A 39 16.46 -2.30 10.09
N GLN A 40 15.83 -1.14 10.25
CA GLN A 40 15.15 -0.80 11.51
C GLN A 40 14.07 -1.83 11.85
N LYS A 41 13.25 -2.22 10.87
CA LYS A 41 12.26 -3.29 11.03
C LYS A 41 12.89 -4.65 11.34
N GLN A 42 14.01 -5.00 10.71
CA GLN A 42 14.73 -6.25 11.01
C GLN A 42 15.19 -6.28 12.46
N ILE A 43 15.81 -5.20 12.95
CA ILE A 43 16.29 -5.09 14.33
C ILE A 43 15.15 -5.32 15.33
N VAL A 44 14.00 -4.68 15.10
CA VAL A 44 12.84 -4.85 15.98
C VAL A 44 12.22 -6.25 15.86
N TYR A 45 12.13 -6.79 14.65
CA TYR A 45 11.65 -8.16 14.43
C TYR A 45 12.52 -9.20 15.16
N ASP A 46 13.84 -9.11 15.00
CA ASP A 46 14.80 -10.05 15.59
C ASP A 46 14.75 -9.94 17.13
N PHE A 47 14.72 -8.71 17.67
CA PHE A 47 14.60 -8.46 19.11
C PHE A 47 13.34 -9.10 19.73
N PHE A 48 12.17 -8.92 19.12
CA PHE A 48 10.93 -9.51 19.64
C PHE A 48 10.87 -11.02 19.40
N THR A 49 11.45 -11.52 18.31
CA THR A 49 11.54 -12.97 18.04
C THR A 49 12.36 -13.66 19.13
N GLU A 50 13.51 -13.12 19.49
CA GLU A 50 14.38 -13.67 20.55
C GLU A 50 13.69 -13.69 21.92
N ARG A 51 12.96 -12.63 22.27
CA ARG A 51 12.29 -12.51 23.57
C ARG A 51 10.99 -13.32 23.69
N THR A 52 10.22 -13.40 22.62
CA THR A 52 8.90 -14.05 22.64
C THR A 52 8.97 -15.50 22.18
N GLY A 53 10.03 -15.91 21.49
CA GLY A 53 10.15 -17.21 20.84
C GLY A 53 9.18 -17.40 19.66
N ARG A 54 8.47 -16.35 19.24
CA ARG A 54 7.50 -16.36 18.14
C ARG A 54 8.14 -15.78 16.89
N THR A 55 7.79 -16.31 15.73
CA THR A 55 8.14 -15.75 14.41
C THR A 55 6.89 -15.32 13.68
N LEU A 56 7.00 -14.36 12.77
CA LEU A 56 5.90 -13.98 11.87
C LEU A 56 6.15 -14.56 10.49
N ASP A 57 5.16 -15.25 9.92
CA ASP A 57 5.27 -15.88 8.61
C ASP A 57 5.70 -14.91 7.48
N TRP A 58 5.31 -13.64 7.60
CA TRP A 58 5.59 -12.55 6.66
C TRP A 58 6.76 -11.65 7.08
N GLY A 59 7.46 -11.99 8.16
CA GLY A 59 8.62 -11.24 8.64
C GLY A 59 8.33 -9.77 8.91
N ILE A 60 9.10 -8.89 8.27
CA ILE A 60 9.00 -7.42 8.44
C ILE A 60 7.98 -6.75 7.50
N LEU A 61 7.26 -7.51 6.68
CA LEU A 61 6.32 -6.96 5.72
C LEU A 61 5.05 -6.43 6.41
N THR A 62 5.04 -5.14 6.71
CA THR A 62 3.89 -4.41 7.27
C THR A 62 3.26 -3.50 6.21
N GLY A 63 1.98 -3.72 5.88
CA GLY A 63 1.20 -2.85 4.97
C GLY A 63 1.60 -2.88 3.48
N VAL A 64 2.55 -3.75 3.08
CA VAL A 64 2.99 -3.91 1.70
C VAL A 64 2.16 -4.98 0.98
N ARG A 65 1.89 -4.81 -0.33
CA ARG A 65 1.37 -5.87 -1.20
C ARG A 65 2.52 -6.83 -1.59
N PRO A 66 2.67 -8.01 -0.97
CA PRO A 66 3.92 -8.76 -1.06
C PRO A 66 4.22 -9.29 -2.48
N VAL A 67 3.18 -9.56 -3.28
CA VAL A 67 3.33 -10.00 -4.67
C VAL A 67 3.92 -8.90 -5.56
N LYS A 68 3.60 -7.63 -5.28
CA LYS A 68 4.19 -6.49 -6.00
C LYS A 68 5.68 -6.36 -5.71
N LEU A 69 6.07 -6.49 -4.44
CA LEU A 69 7.47 -6.52 -4.03
C LEU A 69 8.23 -7.66 -4.73
N LEU A 70 7.64 -8.86 -4.75
CA LEU A 70 8.22 -10.00 -5.47
C LEU A 70 8.45 -9.68 -6.95
N ALA A 71 7.46 -9.09 -7.63
CA ALA A 71 7.58 -8.71 -9.04
C ALA A 71 8.70 -7.67 -9.28
N GLU A 72 8.80 -6.66 -8.42
CA GLU A 72 9.86 -5.64 -8.49
C GLU A 72 11.25 -6.27 -8.29
N LEU A 73 11.42 -7.19 -7.34
CA LEU A 73 12.68 -7.91 -7.12
C LEU A 73 13.04 -8.79 -8.32
N LEU A 74 12.08 -9.55 -8.86
CA LEU A 74 12.29 -10.41 -10.04
C LEU A 74 12.67 -9.62 -11.31
N SER A 75 12.32 -8.34 -11.39
CA SER A 75 12.74 -7.47 -12.51
C SER A 75 14.21 -7.05 -12.45
N ARG A 76 14.88 -7.24 -11.29
CA ARG A 76 16.26 -6.77 -11.03
C ARG A 76 17.22 -7.87 -10.62
N GLN A 77 16.70 -9.01 -10.17
CA GLN A 77 17.45 -10.11 -9.56
C GLN A 77 16.99 -11.47 -10.11
N SER A 78 17.84 -12.48 -10.01
CA SER A 78 17.47 -13.87 -10.35
C SER A 78 16.49 -14.45 -9.33
N PRO A 79 15.64 -15.44 -9.71
CA PRO A 79 14.69 -16.05 -8.78
C PRO A 79 15.31 -16.59 -7.49
N GLN A 80 16.54 -17.11 -7.54
CA GLN A 80 17.27 -17.64 -6.39
C GLN A 80 17.72 -16.51 -5.44
N GLU A 81 18.20 -15.39 -6.00
CA GLU A 81 18.54 -14.19 -5.23
C GLU A 81 17.30 -13.61 -4.58
N VAL A 82 16.18 -13.51 -5.31
CA VAL A 82 14.92 -13.00 -4.76
C VAL A 82 14.42 -13.83 -3.57
N GLN A 83 14.45 -15.16 -3.67
CA GLN A 83 14.10 -16.02 -2.53
C GLN A 83 15.03 -15.82 -1.34
N THR A 84 16.30 -15.53 -1.59
CA THR A 84 17.30 -15.26 -0.56
C THR A 84 17.04 -13.90 0.09
N THR A 85 16.77 -12.86 -0.69
CA THR A 85 16.38 -11.53 -0.21
C THR A 85 15.08 -11.58 0.59
N LEU A 86 14.05 -12.30 0.13
CA LEU A 86 12.79 -12.42 0.89
C LEU A 86 12.97 -13.13 2.24
N ARG A 87 13.75 -14.21 2.28
CA ARG A 87 14.02 -14.94 3.53
C ARG A 87 14.94 -14.16 4.46
N ASN A 88 16.04 -13.64 3.93
CA ASN A 88 17.07 -13.01 4.74
C ASN A 88 16.67 -11.58 5.03
N GLU A 89 16.51 -10.71 4.03
CA GLU A 89 16.26 -9.29 4.28
C GLU A 89 14.84 -9.04 4.79
N TYR A 90 13.83 -9.72 4.25
CA TYR A 90 12.45 -9.49 4.68
C TYR A 90 11.95 -10.43 5.78
N ARG A 91 12.78 -11.38 6.23
CA ARG A 91 12.45 -12.38 7.26
C ARG A 91 11.18 -13.19 6.94
N VAL A 92 10.81 -13.31 5.66
CA VAL A 92 9.63 -14.06 5.22
C VAL A 92 9.93 -15.55 5.33
N SER A 93 9.02 -16.31 5.94
CA SER A 93 9.15 -17.76 6.06
C SER A 93 9.21 -18.44 4.68
N SER A 94 9.91 -19.56 4.59
CA SER A 94 10.05 -20.32 3.33
C SER A 94 8.69 -20.69 2.72
N GLU A 95 7.73 -21.10 3.56
CA GLU A 95 6.37 -21.43 3.13
C GLU A 95 5.69 -20.23 2.45
N LYS A 96 5.81 -19.02 2.99
CA LYS A 96 5.22 -17.83 2.37
C LYS A 96 5.99 -17.37 1.14
N VAL A 97 7.30 -17.60 1.06
CA VAL A 97 8.07 -17.34 -0.17
C VAL A 97 7.58 -18.25 -1.31
N GLU A 98 7.37 -19.54 -1.03
CA GLU A 98 6.81 -20.49 -2.00
C GLU A 98 5.40 -20.07 -2.43
N LEU A 99 4.53 -19.73 -1.47
CA LEU A 99 3.19 -19.21 -1.76
C LEU A 99 3.24 -17.96 -2.65
N LEU A 100 4.17 -17.03 -2.39
CA LEU A 100 4.31 -15.83 -3.21
C LEU A 100 4.69 -16.15 -4.64
N LEU A 101 5.63 -17.08 -4.84
CA LEU A 101 6.03 -17.54 -6.17
C LEU A 101 4.87 -18.20 -6.91
N ASP A 102 4.08 -19.03 -6.22
CA ASP A 102 2.91 -19.69 -6.79
C ASP A 102 1.82 -18.69 -7.19
N VAL A 103 1.54 -17.71 -6.33
CA VAL A 103 0.59 -16.63 -6.63
C VAL A 103 1.08 -15.80 -7.82
N TYR A 104 2.36 -15.42 -7.84
CA TYR A 104 2.95 -14.67 -8.94
C TYR A 104 2.89 -15.43 -10.26
N LYS A 105 3.23 -16.72 -10.25
CA LYS A 105 3.13 -17.60 -11.42
C LYS A 105 1.69 -17.71 -11.91
N THR A 106 0.74 -17.85 -11.01
CA THR A 106 -0.69 -17.91 -11.35
C THR A 106 -1.15 -16.59 -12.00
N GLN A 107 -0.81 -15.45 -11.41
CA GLN A 107 -1.18 -14.13 -11.95
C GLN A 107 -0.54 -13.87 -13.32
N THR A 108 0.72 -14.25 -13.51
CA THR A 108 1.44 -14.05 -14.78
C THR A 108 1.12 -15.10 -15.83
N SER A 109 0.57 -16.26 -15.45
CA SER A 109 0.09 -17.26 -16.41
C SER A 109 -1.10 -16.73 -17.23
N VAL A 110 -1.86 -15.79 -16.66
CA VAL A 110 -2.94 -15.10 -17.36
C VAL A 110 -2.33 -14.03 -18.26
N HIS A 111 -2.16 -14.37 -19.52
CA HIS A 111 -1.74 -13.43 -20.55
C HIS A 111 -2.99 -12.72 -21.05
N PHE A 112 -3.12 -11.45 -20.69
CA PHE A 112 -4.01 -10.56 -21.42
C PHE A 112 -3.29 -10.16 -22.71
N ASP A 113 -4.00 -10.16 -23.82
CA ASP A 113 -3.52 -9.45 -25.01
C ASP A 113 -3.12 -8.04 -24.58
N PRO A 114 -2.03 -7.47 -25.12
CA PRO A 114 -1.64 -6.11 -24.78
C PRO A 114 -2.84 -5.21 -25.05
N ALA A 115 -3.47 -4.77 -23.96
CA ALA A 115 -4.69 -4.00 -24.06
C ALA A 115 -4.36 -2.76 -24.90
N PRO A 116 -5.21 -2.41 -25.88
CA PRO A 116 -5.09 -1.09 -26.50
C PRO A 116 -5.06 -0.07 -25.36
N PRO A 117 -4.35 1.06 -25.52
CA PRO A 117 -4.09 1.95 -24.40
C PRO A 117 -5.43 2.48 -23.85
N ALA A 118 -5.83 1.91 -22.72
CA ALA A 118 -7.16 2.04 -22.15
C ALA A 118 -7.07 2.79 -20.84
N VAL A 119 -8.09 3.57 -20.54
CA VAL A 119 -8.21 4.26 -19.25
C VAL A 119 -9.54 3.94 -18.59
N GLY A 120 -9.50 3.78 -17.26
CA GLY A 120 -10.69 3.87 -16.42
C GLY A 120 -10.95 5.33 -16.08
N LEU A 121 -12.18 5.80 -16.28
CA LEU A 121 -12.61 7.15 -15.93
C LEU A 121 -13.43 7.11 -14.64
N TYR A 122 -13.13 8.02 -13.72
CA TYR A 122 -13.89 8.24 -12.50
C TYR A 122 -14.44 9.65 -12.50
N VAL A 123 -15.76 9.80 -12.38
CA VAL A 123 -16.45 11.08 -12.23
C VAL A 123 -16.90 11.21 -10.78
N GLY A 124 -16.25 12.10 -10.04
CA GLY A 124 -16.57 12.37 -8.65
C GLY A 124 -17.83 13.23 -8.52
N ILE A 125 -18.88 12.73 -7.85
CA ILE A 125 -20.10 13.48 -7.55
C ILE A 125 -19.99 14.07 -6.13
N PRO A 126 -19.77 15.38 -5.97
CA PRO A 126 -19.48 15.97 -4.66
C PRO A 126 -20.76 16.33 -3.88
N PHE A 127 -21.87 15.61 -4.10
CA PHE A 127 -23.19 15.99 -3.60
C PHE A 127 -23.90 14.85 -2.89
N CYS A 128 -24.58 15.18 -1.80
CA CYS A 128 -25.45 14.28 -1.06
C CYS A 128 -26.82 14.95 -0.79
N PRO A 129 -27.92 14.18 -0.64
CA PRO A 129 -29.20 14.74 -0.21
C PRO A 129 -29.14 15.33 1.21
N SER A 130 -28.30 14.75 2.07
CA SER A 130 -28.09 15.16 3.46
C SER A 130 -26.68 14.80 3.91
N ARG A 131 -26.18 15.43 4.98
CA ARG A 131 -24.85 15.12 5.54
C ARG A 131 -24.94 14.03 6.61
N CYS A 132 -24.29 12.89 6.36
CA CYS A 132 -24.14 11.84 7.36
C CYS A 132 -23.09 12.24 8.41
N LEU A 133 -23.33 11.92 9.68
CA LEU A 133 -22.42 12.27 10.80
C LEU A 133 -21.05 11.58 10.70
N TYR A 134 -20.98 10.42 10.06
CA TYR A 134 -19.77 9.61 9.92
C TYR A 134 -19.10 9.75 8.54
N CYS A 135 -19.64 10.60 7.65
CA CYS A 135 -19.10 10.71 6.29
C CYS A 135 -17.82 11.54 6.29
N SER A 136 -16.72 10.92 5.86
CA SER A 136 -15.43 11.58 5.60
C SER A 136 -15.25 11.97 4.13
N PHE A 137 -16.18 11.64 3.24
CA PHE A 137 -16.13 12.07 1.85
C PHE A 137 -16.39 13.57 1.76
N PRO A 138 -15.63 14.30 0.94
CA PRO A 138 -15.83 15.73 0.71
C PRO A 138 -17.09 15.94 -0.15
N SER A 139 -18.26 15.84 0.49
CA SER A 139 -19.57 15.96 -0.14
C SER A 139 -20.37 17.11 0.49
N ASN A 140 -21.03 17.89 -0.35
CA ASN A 140 -21.90 18.99 0.05
C ASN A 140 -23.37 18.56 -0.06
N VAL A 141 -24.25 19.21 0.71
CA VAL A 141 -25.69 19.05 0.48
C VAL A 141 -26.04 19.66 -0.88
N ILE A 142 -26.74 18.90 -1.72
CA ILE A 142 -27.06 19.33 -3.08
C ILE A 142 -27.95 20.57 -3.08
N SER A 143 -27.63 21.54 -3.95
CA SER A 143 -28.50 22.64 -4.34
C SER A 143 -28.59 22.68 -5.87
N GLU A 144 -29.69 23.20 -6.41
CA GLU A 144 -29.89 23.29 -7.86
C GLU A 144 -28.79 24.14 -8.53
N GLU A 145 -28.45 25.28 -7.92
CA GLU A 145 -27.36 26.14 -8.40
C GLU A 145 -26.00 25.45 -8.36
N GLY A 146 -25.70 24.74 -7.26
CA GLY A 146 -24.45 24.00 -7.11
C GLY A 146 -24.33 22.86 -8.13
N ALA A 147 -25.42 22.12 -8.35
CA ALA A 147 -25.48 21.09 -9.37
C ALA A 147 -25.29 21.66 -10.78
N ARG A 148 -25.91 22.80 -11.10
CA ARG A 148 -25.73 23.47 -12.40
C ARG A 148 -24.28 23.89 -12.63
N HIS A 149 -23.65 24.57 -11.68
CA HIS A 149 -22.25 24.98 -11.81
C HIS A 149 -21.29 23.78 -11.92
N TYR A 150 -21.56 22.71 -11.16
CA TYR A 150 -20.79 21.47 -11.27
C TYR A 150 -20.92 20.85 -12.66
N LEU A 151 -22.13 20.73 -13.21
CA LEU A 151 -22.33 20.18 -14.55
C LEU A 151 -21.65 21.03 -15.63
N GLU A 152 -21.74 22.36 -15.53
CA GLU A 152 -21.04 23.28 -16.44
C GLU A 152 -19.51 23.08 -16.41
N ALA A 153 -18.94 22.84 -15.23
CA ALA A 153 -17.52 22.54 -15.09
C ALA A 153 -17.18 21.14 -15.61
N LEU A 154 -17.99 20.13 -15.27
CA LEU A 154 -17.81 18.75 -15.68
C LEU A 154 -17.85 18.61 -17.21
N TYR A 155 -18.74 19.30 -17.91
CA TYR A 155 -18.78 19.25 -19.37
C TYR A 155 -17.49 19.80 -20.00
N LYS A 156 -16.93 20.89 -19.46
CA LYS A 156 -15.64 21.42 -19.92
C LYS A 156 -14.49 20.44 -19.68
N GLU A 157 -14.52 19.73 -18.54
CA GLU A 157 -13.53 18.70 -18.22
C GLU A 157 -13.66 17.50 -19.15
N ILE A 158 -14.89 17.03 -19.43
CA ILE A 158 -15.16 15.94 -20.37
C ILE A 158 -14.64 16.29 -21.77
N ASP A 159 -14.88 17.50 -22.26
CA ASP A 159 -14.38 17.94 -23.57
C ASP A 159 -12.85 17.94 -23.63
N ALA A 160 -12.20 18.46 -22.59
CA ALA A 160 -10.73 18.50 -22.51
C ALA A 160 -10.13 17.09 -22.42
N VAL A 161 -10.70 16.22 -21.57
CA VAL A 161 -10.27 14.82 -21.42
C VAL A 161 -10.49 14.05 -22.72
N SER A 162 -11.64 14.22 -23.39
CA SER A 162 -11.93 13.59 -24.68
C SER A 162 -10.90 13.95 -25.75
N GLY A 163 -10.51 15.24 -25.83
CA GLY A 163 -9.44 15.69 -26.71
C GLY A 163 -8.09 15.04 -26.40
N MET A 164 -7.75 14.93 -25.11
CA MET A 164 -6.53 14.25 -24.65
C MET A 164 -6.53 12.76 -24.99
N LEU A 165 -7.64 12.05 -24.77
CA LEU A 165 -7.75 10.62 -25.09
C LEU A 165 -7.54 10.40 -26.59
N THR A 166 -8.24 11.18 -27.42
CA THR A 166 -8.12 11.10 -28.88
C THR A 166 -6.69 11.37 -29.35
N ALA A 167 -6.04 12.41 -28.84
CA ALA A 167 -4.67 12.78 -29.22
C ALA A 167 -3.63 11.70 -28.87
N ASN A 168 -3.86 10.94 -27.79
CA ASN A 168 -2.97 9.86 -27.37
C ASN A 168 -3.39 8.48 -27.93
N GLY A 169 -4.48 8.41 -28.71
CA GLY A 169 -5.04 7.15 -29.20
C GLY A 169 -5.59 6.26 -28.08
N TRP A 170 -5.96 6.85 -26.94
CA TRP A 170 -6.53 6.15 -25.79
C TRP A 170 -8.05 6.04 -25.90
N TYR A 171 -8.63 5.00 -25.30
CA TYR A 171 -10.08 4.86 -25.16
C TYR A 171 -10.48 4.63 -23.70
N SER A 172 -11.72 4.97 -23.36
CA SER A 172 -12.28 4.64 -22.05
C SER A 172 -12.82 3.20 -22.07
N GLU A 173 -12.25 2.35 -21.23
CA GLU A 173 -12.72 0.96 -21.07
C GLU A 173 -13.83 0.88 -20.01
N SER A 174 -13.79 1.75 -19.02
CA SER A 174 -14.77 1.83 -17.95
C SER A 174 -15.01 3.26 -17.49
N ILE A 175 -16.24 3.53 -17.08
CA ILE A 175 -16.63 4.80 -16.45
C ILE A 175 -17.35 4.48 -15.14
N TYR A 176 -16.84 5.00 -14.03
CA TYR A 176 -17.51 5.01 -12.74
C TYR A 176 -17.96 6.42 -12.40
N ILE A 177 -19.18 6.56 -11.92
CA ILE A 177 -19.75 7.85 -11.49
C ILE A 177 -20.24 7.69 -10.06
N GLY A 178 -19.70 8.48 -9.13
CA GLY A 178 -20.11 8.43 -7.73
C GLY A 178 -19.30 9.36 -6.83
N GLY A 179 -19.69 9.46 -5.56
CA GLY A 179 -19.05 10.28 -4.55
C GLY A 179 -19.89 10.40 -3.29
#